data_AF-A0A441BX33-F1
#
_entry.id   AF-A0A441BX33-F1
#
_cell.length_a   1.000
_cell.length_b   1.000
_cell.length_c   1.000
_cell.angle_alpha   90.00
_cell.angle_beta   90.00
_cell.angle_gamma   90.00
#
_symmetry.space_group_name_H-M   'P 1'
#
loop_
_entity.id
_entity.type
_entity.pdbx_description
1 polymer ?
#
loop_
_entity_poly.entity_id
_entity_poly.type
_entity_poly.pdbx_seq_one_letter_code
_entity_poly.pdbx_strand_id
1 'polypeptide(L)'
;IRKGLRTSVGLVVESGEPREVHHFCCLAGYGAEAINPYLAFDTLLDMHKRGELPAEVDANEVVSRYIKSIGKGILKVMSKMGISTYQSYCGAQIFDAIGLKT
;
A
#
# COMPACT_ATOMS: atom_id res chain seq x y z
N ILE A 1 7.78 -7.22 18.44
CA ILE A 1 9.22 -7.61 18.35
C ILE A 1 9.86 -7.66 19.72
N ARG A 2 9.97 -6.55 20.47
CA ARG A 2 10.60 -6.50 21.81
C ARG A 2 10.06 -7.53 22.82
N LYS A 3 8.77 -7.88 22.72
CA LYS A 3 8.10 -8.89 23.57
C LYS A 3 8.04 -10.31 22.94
N GLY A 4 8.72 -10.56 21.82
CA GLY A 4 8.68 -11.85 21.11
C GLY A 4 7.40 -12.16 20.31
N LEU A 5 6.31 -11.41 20.50
CA LEU A 5 4.99 -11.73 19.93
C LEU A 5 4.81 -11.50 18.41
N ARG A 6 5.79 -10.95 17.68
CA ARG A 6 5.58 -10.51 16.28
C ARG A 6 5.32 -11.67 15.32
N THR A 7 5.88 -12.85 15.61
CA THR A 7 5.70 -14.06 14.78
C THR A 7 4.34 -14.70 14.96
N SER A 8 3.59 -14.35 16.01
CA SER A 8 2.30 -14.94 16.35
C SER A 8 1.11 -14.15 15.84
N VAL A 9 1.32 -12.96 15.28
CA VAL A 9 0.25 -12.05 14.85
C VAL A 9 0.61 -11.36 13.54
N GLY A 10 -0.38 -11.08 12.71
CA GLY A 10 -0.26 -10.19 11.56
C GLY A 10 -0.76 -8.78 11.87
N LEU A 11 -0.23 -7.77 11.18
CA LEU A 11 -0.65 -6.39 11.33
C LEU A 11 -1.38 -5.92 10.07
N VAL A 12 -2.67 -5.66 10.21
CA VAL A 12 -3.49 -5.04 9.16
C VAL A 12 -3.64 -3.56 9.49
N VAL A 13 -3.27 -2.69 8.56
CA VAL A 13 -3.36 -1.23 8.73
C VAL A 13 -4.54 -0.71 7.93
N GLU A 14 -5.49 -0.11 8.62
CA GLU A 14 -6.58 0.64 7.99
C GLU A 14 -6.30 2.13 8.14
N SER A 15 -6.23 2.85 7.03
CA SER A 15 -5.90 4.28 7.04
C SER A 15 -6.45 5.01 5.81
N GLY A 16 -6.80 6.27 5.98
CA GLY A 16 -7.25 7.15 4.89
C GLY A 16 -6.12 7.87 4.16
N GLU A 17 -4.89 7.81 4.68
CA GLU A 17 -3.74 8.51 4.11
C GLU A 17 -3.03 7.78 2.94
N PRO A 18 -2.93 6.44 2.90
CA PRO A 18 -2.26 5.73 1.82
C PRO A 18 -3.01 5.92 0.50
N ARG A 19 -2.33 6.53 -0.46
CA ARG A 19 -2.88 6.83 -1.79
C ARG A 19 -1.84 6.60 -2.90
N GLU A 20 -0.58 6.90 -2.59
CA GLU A 20 0.56 6.77 -3.48
C GLU A 20 1.35 5.49 -3.19
N VAL A 21 1.99 4.93 -4.23
CA VAL A 21 2.80 3.71 -4.13
C VAL A 21 3.81 3.77 -2.98
N HIS A 22 4.45 4.93 -2.77
CA HIS A 22 5.43 5.11 -1.71
C HIS A 22 4.84 4.95 -0.31
N HIS A 23 3.59 5.38 -0.07
CA HIS A 23 2.92 5.20 1.23
C HIS A 23 2.75 3.71 1.55
N PHE A 24 2.32 2.91 0.57
CA PHE A 24 2.17 1.47 0.73
C PHE A 24 3.53 0.78 0.97
N CYS A 25 4.56 1.17 0.21
CA CYS A 25 5.90 0.64 0.39
C CYS A 25 6.47 0.96 1.78
N CYS A 26 6.26 2.17 2.28
CA CYS A 26 6.69 2.58 3.61
C CYS A 26 5.99 1.74 4.70
N LEU A 27 4.66 1.67 4.67
CA LEU A 27 3.88 0.86 5.62
C LEU A 27 4.31 -0.61 5.63
N ALA A 28 4.48 -1.21 4.45
CA ALA A 28 4.99 -2.57 4.31
C ALA A 28 6.41 -2.71 4.88
N GLY A 29 7.31 -1.81 4.50
CA GLY A 29 8.71 -1.81 4.93
C GLY A 29 8.89 -1.69 6.45
N TYR A 30 7.93 -1.09 7.16
CA TYR A 30 7.92 -1.00 8.62
C TYR A 30 7.02 -2.01 9.33
N GLY A 31 6.40 -2.95 8.58
CA GLY A 31 5.84 -4.18 9.13
C GLY A 31 4.33 -4.37 9.02
N ALA A 32 3.63 -3.57 8.21
CA ALA A 32 2.24 -3.84 7.82
C ALA A 32 2.18 -5.00 6.84
N GLU A 33 1.36 -6.00 7.11
CA GLU A 33 1.16 -7.18 6.25
C GLU A 33 0.03 -6.99 5.25
N ALA A 34 -0.98 -6.22 5.63
CA ALA A 34 -2.07 -5.80 4.76
C ALA A 34 -2.42 -4.34 5.03
N ILE A 35 -2.87 -3.64 4.00
CA ILE A 35 -3.19 -2.22 4.06
C ILE A 35 -4.56 -2.03 3.41
N ASN A 36 -5.51 -1.49 4.16
CA ASN A 36 -6.84 -1.11 3.70
C ASN A 36 -6.91 0.43 3.55
N PRO A 37 -6.72 0.96 2.33
CA PRO A 37 -6.80 2.41 2.07
C PRO A 37 -8.26 2.84 1.83
N TYR A 38 -9.10 2.76 2.87
CA TYR A 38 -10.55 2.94 2.74
C TYR A 38 -10.92 4.25 2.03
N LEU A 39 -10.28 5.36 2.42
CA LEU A 39 -10.60 6.69 1.87
C LEU A 39 -10.21 6.82 0.40
N ALA A 40 -9.15 6.12 -0.03
CA ALA A 40 -8.76 6.11 -1.44
C ALA A 40 -9.82 5.41 -2.29
N PHE A 41 -10.38 4.28 -1.80
CA PHE A 41 -11.48 3.59 -2.47
C PHE A 41 -12.75 4.45 -2.51
N ASP A 42 -13.13 5.06 -1.38
CA ASP A 42 -14.31 5.94 -1.32
C ASP A 42 -14.17 7.13 -2.28
N THR A 43 -12.98 7.72 -2.35
CA THR A 43 -12.69 8.83 -3.27
C THR A 43 -12.84 8.41 -4.73
N LEU A 44 -12.31 7.23 -5.10
CA LEU A 44 -12.43 6.71 -6.47
C LEU A 44 -13.89 6.41 -6.85
N LEU A 45 -14.66 5.86 -5.92
CA LEU A 45 -16.07 5.57 -6.13
C LEU A 45 -16.90 6.86 -6.23
N ASP A 46 -16.55 7.89 -5.45
CA ASP A 46 -17.19 9.20 -5.56
C ASP A 46 -16.87 9.87 -6.91
N MET A 47 -15.60 9.87 -7.34
CA MET A 47 -15.20 10.36 -8.67
C MET A 47 -15.93 9.64 -9.80
N HIS A 48 -16.11 8.32 -9.68
CA HIS A 48 -16.90 7.54 -10.64
C HIS A 48 -18.36 8.00 -10.68
N LYS A 49 -19.00 8.19 -9.52
CA LYS A 49 -20.40 8.68 -9.43
C LYS A 49 -20.57 10.08 -10.02
N ARG A 50 -19.56 10.94 -9.91
CA ARG A 50 -19.57 12.30 -10.49
C ARG A 50 -19.30 12.32 -12.01
N GLY A 51 -19.00 11.17 -12.62
CA GLY A 51 -18.70 11.07 -14.06
C GLY A 51 -17.32 11.61 -14.45
N GLU A 52 -16.39 11.68 -13.49
CA GLU A 52 -15.01 12.16 -13.74
C GLU A 52 -14.08 11.07 -14.29
N LEU A 53 -14.54 9.82 -14.25
CA LEU A 53 -13.83 8.65 -14.77
C LEU A 53 -14.49 8.16 -16.07
N PRO A 54 -13.75 7.44 -16.94
CA PRO A 54 -14.29 6.97 -18.20
C PRO A 54 -15.57 6.14 -18.00
N ALA A 55 -16.62 6.47 -18.77
CA ALA A 55 -17.96 5.92 -18.58
C ALA A 55 -18.04 4.41 -18.87
N GLU A 56 -17.08 3.87 -19.62
CA GLU A 56 -16.96 2.44 -19.92
C GLU A 56 -16.45 1.59 -18.76
N VAL A 57 -15.96 2.21 -17.67
CA VAL A 57 -15.35 1.50 -16.54
C VAL A 57 -16.35 1.42 -15.40
N ASP A 58 -16.79 0.22 -15.03
CA ASP A 58 -17.66 0.01 -13.86
C ASP A 58 -16.94 0.37 -12.54
N ALA A 59 -17.70 0.72 -11.51
CA ALA A 59 -17.21 1.03 -10.17
C ALA A 59 -16.26 -0.06 -9.61
N ASN A 60 -16.59 -1.35 -9.80
CA ASN A 60 -15.73 -2.44 -9.35
C ASN A 60 -14.42 -2.51 -10.16
N GLU A 61 -14.50 -2.18 -11.44
CA GLU A 61 -13.32 -2.14 -12.30
C GLU A 61 -12.40 -0.98 -11.94
N VAL A 62 -12.93 0.18 -11.55
CA VAL A 62 -12.13 1.30 -11.03
C VAL A 62 -11.27 0.84 -9.83
N VAL A 63 -11.89 0.18 -8.85
CA VAL A 63 -11.19 -0.33 -7.66
C VAL A 63 -10.16 -1.40 -8.04
N SER A 64 -10.52 -2.35 -8.91
CA SER A 64 -9.61 -3.40 -9.39
C SER A 64 -8.40 -2.84 -10.14
N ARG A 65 -8.61 -1.86 -11.02
CA ARG A 65 -7.55 -1.16 -11.74
C ARG A 65 -6.63 -0.40 -10.79
N TYR A 66 -7.18 0.24 -9.76
CA TYR A 66 -6.39 0.90 -8.72
C TYR A 66 -5.50 -0.09 -7.96
N ILE A 67 -6.08 -1.19 -7.45
CA ILE A 67 -5.34 -2.25 -6.75
C ILE A 67 -4.21 -2.80 -7.64
N LYS A 68 -4.51 -3.08 -8.91
CA LYS A 68 -3.53 -3.56 -9.89
C LYS A 68 -2.40 -2.56 -10.12
N SER A 69 -2.73 -1.27 -10.20
CA SER A 69 -1.76 -0.20 -10.44
C SER A 69 -0.82 -0.02 -9.25
N ILE A 70 -1.36 -0.01 -8.03
CA ILE A 70 -0.57 0.02 -6.79
C ILE A 70 0.31 -1.22 -6.68
N GLY A 71 -0.24 -2.43 -6.92
CA GLY A 71 0.52 -3.67 -6.89
C GLY A 71 1.70 -3.68 -7.85
N LYS A 72 1.51 -3.22 -9.09
CA LYS A 72 2.61 -3.04 -10.06
C LYS A 72 3.64 -2.01 -9.58
N GLY A 73 3.20 -0.92 -8.96
CA GLY A 73 4.07 0.08 -8.37
C GLY A 73 4.96 -0.49 -7.26
N ILE A 74 4.38 -1.28 -6.35
CA ILE A 74 5.11 -1.93 -5.26
C ILE A 74 6.15 -2.90 -5.83
N LEU A 75 5.76 -3.75 -6.79
CA LEU A 75 6.68 -4.67 -7.46
C LEU A 75 7.85 -3.93 -8.13
N LYS A 76 7.60 -2.77 -8.74
CA LYS A 76 8.64 -1.93 -9.33
C LYS A 76 9.59 -1.33 -8.29
N VAL A 77 9.11 -1.02 -7.08
CA VAL A 77 9.97 -0.53 -5.99
C VAL A 77 10.82 -1.67 -5.43
N MET A 78 10.21 -2.82 -5.18
CA MET A 78 10.91 -4.01 -4.68
C MET A 78 12.02 -4.48 -5.63
N SER A 79 11.76 -4.46 -6.94
CA SER A 79 12.73 -4.90 -7.94
C SER A 79 13.98 -4.02 -8.02
N LYS A 80 13.91 -2.73 -7.63
CA LYS A 80 15.08 -1.85 -7.53
C LYS A 80 16.09 -2.33 -6.48
N MET A 81 15.62 -3.05 -5.46
CA MET A 81 16.45 -3.59 -4.38
C MET A 81 16.74 -5.08 -4.56
N GLY A 82 16.33 -5.67 -5.69
CA GLY A 82 16.51 -7.11 -5.95
C GLY A 82 15.61 -8.02 -5.12
N ILE A 83 14.51 -7.50 -4.55
CA ILE A 83 13.60 -8.28 -3.71
C ILE A 83 12.45 -8.82 -4.55
N SER A 84 12.25 -10.13 -4.48
CA SER A 84 11.27 -10.85 -5.30
C SER A 84 10.00 -11.27 -4.55
N THR A 85 9.98 -11.19 -3.21
CA THR A 85 8.83 -11.60 -2.39
C THR A 85 8.40 -10.48 -1.43
N TYR A 86 7.09 -10.28 -1.30
CA TYR A 86 6.55 -9.24 -0.41
C TYR A 86 6.90 -9.52 1.06
N GLN A 87 6.93 -10.79 1.46
CA GLN A 87 7.30 -11.21 2.81
C GLN A 87 8.73 -10.80 3.18
N SER A 88 9.68 -10.86 2.23
CA SER A 88 11.06 -10.39 2.47
C SER A 88 11.16 -8.86 2.49
N TYR A 89 10.21 -8.15 1.87
CA TYR A 89 10.13 -6.70 1.92
C TYR A 89 9.50 -6.20 3.22
N CYS A 90 8.55 -6.95 3.77
CA CYS A 90 7.82 -6.60 4.98
C CYS A 90 8.75 -6.52 6.21
N GLY A 91 8.84 -5.34 6.83
CA GLY A 91 9.70 -5.11 7.99
C GLY A 91 11.20 -5.00 7.66
N ALA A 92 11.60 -4.98 6.38
CA ALA A 92 13.00 -4.89 5.98
C ALA A 92 13.61 -3.49 6.14
N GLN A 93 12.78 -2.45 6.38
CA GLN A 93 13.20 -1.07 6.64
C GLN A 93 14.18 -0.51 5.60
N ILE A 94 13.86 -0.71 4.32
CA ILE A 94 14.71 -0.31 3.18
C ILE A 94 14.43 1.15 2.80
N PHE A 95 14.54 2.02 3.79
CA PHE A 95 14.28 3.45 3.69
C PHE A 95 15.35 4.19 4.48
N ASP A 96 15.73 5.37 4.00
CA ASP A 96 16.58 6.29 4.73
C ASP A 96 15.73 7.45 5.25
N ALA A 97 15.89 7.77 6.54
CA ALA A 97 15.08 8.75 7.23
C ALA A 97 15.86 10.06 7.37
N ILE A 98 15.49 11.07 6.57
CA ILE A 98 16.12 12.39 6.61
C ILE A 98 15.19 13.36 7.35
N GLY A 99 15.71 14.07 8.35
CA GLY A 99 14.97 15.10 9.09
C GLY A 99 14.10 14.59 10.26
N LEU A 100 14.16 13.29 10.59
CA LEU A 100 13.55 12.74 11.78
C LEU A 100 14.57 12.65 12.92
N LYS A 101 14.12 12.91 14.15
CA LYS A 101 14.98 12.81 15.34
C LYS A 101 15.23 11.33 15.68
N THR A 102 16.45 11.03 16.10
CA THR A 102 16.86 9.74 16.66
C THR A 102 16.25 9.48 18.03
#